data_AF-G9ESN4-F1
#
_entry.id   AF-G9ESN4-F1
#
_cell.length_a   1.000
_cell.length_b   1.000
_cell.length_c   1.000
_cell.angle_alpha   90.00
_cell.angle_beta   90.00
_cell.angle_gamma   90.00
#
_symmetry.space_group_name_H-M   'P 1'
#
loop_
_entity.id
_entity.type
_entity.pdbx_description
1 polymer ?
#
loop_
_entity_poly.entity_id
_entity_poly.type
_entity_poly.pdbx_seq_one_letter_code
_entity_poly.pdbx_strand_id
1 'polypeptide(L)' 'MIIPTLKQFSKHELIHLLMECAKHLEQAYQETLDRELWRVAVQASFASEFLQFEVCGQEKNYTTH' A
#
# COMPACT_ATOMS: atom_id res chain seq x y z
N MET A 1 -1.77 17.26 1.89
CA MET A 1 -1.28 17.52 0.52
C MET A 1 -1.67 16.30 -0.33
N ILE A 2 -2.59 16.45 -1.27
CA ILE A 2 -3.01 15.33 -2.14
C ILE A 2 -2.12 15.37 -3.37
N ILE A 3 -1.29 14.33 -3.58
CA ILE A 3 -0.40 14.26 -4.74
C ILE A 3 -1.29 14.00 -5.98
N PRO A 4 -1.39 14.94 -6.94
CA PRO A 4 -2.36 14.85 -8.04
C PRO A 4 -2.14 13.63 -8.94
N THR A 5 -0.90 13.18 -9.10
CA THR A 5 -0.55 11.99 -9.89
C THR A 5 -1.07 10.71 -9.27
N LEU A 6 -1.25 10.65 -7.94
CA LEU A 6 -1.85 9.46 -7.29
C LEU A 6 -3.34 9.29 -7.65
N LYS A 7 -4.02 10.34 -8.11
CA LYS A 7 -5.41 10.22 -8.61
C LYS A 7 -5.52 9.52 -9.96
N GLN A 8 -4.40 9.32 -10.66
CA GLN A 8 -4.39 8.66 -11.97
C GLN A 8 -4.35 7.14 -11.85
N PHE A 9 -3.94 6.62 -10.70
CA PHE A 9 -3.90 5.18 -10.43
C PHE A 9 -5.24 4.70 -9.89
N SER A 10 -5.68 3.55 -10.36
CA SER A 10 -6.77 2.79 -9.73
C SER A 10 -6.38 2.35 -8.32
N LYS A 11 -7.39 2.06 -7.48
CA LYS A 11 -7.13 1.54 -6.13
C LYS A 11 -6.27 0.27 -6.14
N HIS A 12 -6.45 -0.60 -7.13
CA HIS A 12 -5.64 -1.81 -7.30
C HIS A 12 -4.18 -1.49 -7.65
N GLU A 13 -3.93 -0.56 -8.55
CA GLU A 13 -2.56 -0.13 -8.88
C GLU A 13 -1.87 0.53 -7.68
N LEU A 14 -2.61 1.30 -6.87
CA LEU A 14 -2.08 1.88 -5.63
C LEU A 14 -1.73 0.80 -4.59
N ILE A 15 -2.56 -0.24 -4.44
CA ILE A 15 -2.27 -1.40 -3.59
C ILE A 15 -0.97 -2.05 -4.05
N HIS A 16 -0.86 -2.39 -5.34
CA HIS A 16 0.35 -3.01 -5.89
C HIS A 16 1.59 -2.14 -5.70
N LEU A 17 1.48 -0.83 -5.93
CA LEU A 17 2.59 0.11 -5.72
C LEU A 17 3.04 0.14 -4.25
N LEU A 18 2.09 0.17 -3.30
CA LEU A 18 2.41 0.17 -1.86
C LEU A 18 3.07 -1.14 -1.44
N MET A 19 2.61 -2.29 -1.93
CA MET A 19 3.24 -3.59 -1.66
C MET A 19 4.67 -3.65 -2.19
N GLU A 20 4.89 -3.22 -3.43
CA GLU A 20 6.24 -3.20 -4.01
C GLU A 20 7.14 -2.22 -3.26
N CYS A 21 6.66 -1.02 -2.92
CA CYS A 21 7.42 -0.08 -2.10
C CYS A 21 7.81 -0.67 -0.74
N ALA A 22 6.88 -1.33 -0.04
CA ALA A 22 7.15 -1.96 1.24
C ALA A 22 8.27 -3.00 1.13
N LYS A 23 8.20 -3.87 0.11
CA LYS A 23 9.20 -4.91 -0.15
C LYS A 23 10.58 -4.35 -0.44
N HIS A 24 10.67 -3.33 -1.30
CA HIS A 24 11.96 -2.70 -1.63
C HIS A 24 12.56 -1.96 -0.42
N LEU A 25 11.74 -1.32 0.40
CA LEU A 25 12.18 -0.66 1.63
C LEU A 25 12.65 -1.67 2.68
N GLU A 26 11.97 -2.80 2.83
CA GLU A 26 12.40 -3.89 3.70
C GLU A 26 13.74 -4.47 3.23
N GLN A 27 13.90 -4.70 1.93
CA GLN A 27 15.17 -5.15 1.37
C GLN A 27 16.29 -4.13 1.62
N ALA A 28 16.04 -2.85 1.37
CA ALA A 28 17.02 -1.79 1.65
C ALA A 28 17.36 -1.69 3.15
N TYR A 29 16.41 -1.94 4.04
CA TYR A 29 16.67 -2.09 5.47
C TYR A 29 17.59 -3.28 5.77
N GLN A 30 17.38 -4.44 5.15
CA GLN A 30 18.26 -5.61 5.36
C GLN A 30 19.71 -5.32 4.92
N GLU A 31 19.89 -4.49 3.89
CA GLU A 31 21.21 -4.12 3.37
C GLU A 31 21.90 -3.03 4.20
N THR A 32 21.14 -2.05 4.72
CA THR A 32 21.68 -0.85 5.38
C THR A 32 21.52 -0.82 6.91
N LEU A 33 20.64 -1.66 7.44
CA LEU A 33 20.15 -1.67 8.83
C LEU A 33 19.52 -0.33 9.29
N ASP A 34 19.08 0.50 8.34
CA ASP A 34 18.39 1.76 8.65
C ASP A 34 16.94 1.50 9.11
N ARG A 35 16.69 1.74 10.39
CA ARG A 35 15.38 1.54 11.02
C ARG A 35 14.29 2.45 10.45
N GLU A 36 14.64 3.59 9.86
CA GLU A 36 13.65 4.46 9.23
C GLU A 36 13.07 3.81 7.98
N LEU A 37 13.88 3.10 7.19
CA LEU A 37 13.41 2.33 6.03
C LEU A 37 12.45 1.22 6.47
N TRP A 38 12.78 0.51 7.56
CA TRP A 38 11.88 -0.48 8.12
C TRP A 38 10.55 0.13 8.58
N ARG A 39 10.60 1.27 9.30
CA ARG A 39 9.39 1.96 9.74
C ARG A 39 8.49 2.36 8.57
N VAL A 40 9.06 2.87 7.49
CA VAL A 40 8.31 3.25 6.29
C VAL A 40 7.78 2.01 5.55
N ALA A 41 8.55 0.92 5.48
CA ALA A 41 8.08 -0.35 4.91
C ALA A 41 6.82 -0.86 5.62
N VAL A 42 6.84 -0.87 6.96
CA VAL A 42 5.69 -1.27 7.79
C VAL A 42 4.48 -0.37 7.55
N GLN A 43 4.68 0.96 7.45
CA GLN A 43 3.60 1.89 7.15
C GLN A 43 3.01 1.66 5.75
N ALA A 44 3.84 1.39 4.75
CA ALA A 44 3.38 1.07 3.40
C ALA A 44 2.57 -0.23 3.35
N SER A 45 2.99 -1.27 4.08
CA SER A 45 2.24 -2.53 4.22
C SER A 45 0.87 -2.29 4.84
N PHE A 46 0.77 -1.56 5.96
CA PHE A 46 -0.51 -1.25 6.57
C PHE A 46 -1.43 -0.42 5.66
N ALA A 47 -0.87 0.55 4.94
CA ALA A 47 -1.64 1.34 3.98
C ALA A 47 -2.19 0.46 2.84
N SER A 48 -1.40 -0.50 2.36
CA SER A 48 -1.83 -1.47 1.36
C SER A 48 -2.96 -2.35 1.86
N GLU A 49 -2.82 -2.93 3.06
CA GLU A 49 -3.84 -3.78 3.68
C GLU A 49 -5.16 -3.02 3.90
N PHE A 50 -5.06 -1.78 4.39
CA PHE A 50 -6.23 -0.93 4.59
C PHE A 50 -6.94 -0.66 3.25
N LEU A 51 -6.20 -0.28 2.21
CA LEU A 51 -6.79 0.01 0.91
C LEU A 51 -7.40 -1.25 0.26
N GLN A 52 -6.77 -2.41 0.45
CA GLN A 52 -7.30 -3.69 0.00
C GLN A 52 -8.59 -4.05 0.74
N PHE A 53 -8.66 -3.81 2.05
CA PHE A 53 -9.89 -3.96 2.82
C PHE A 53 -11.00 -3.04 2.30
N GLU A 54 -10.70 -1.78 1.99
CA GLU A 54 -11.69 -0.85 1.42
C GLU A 54 -12.22 -1.33 0.06
N VAL A 55 -11.35 -1.85 -0.81
CA VAL A 55 -11.75 -2.39 -2.11
C VAL A 55 -12.64 -3.63 -1.94
N CYS A 56 -12.21 -4.62 -1.15
CA CYS A 56 -12.98 -5.84 -0.91
C CYS A 56 -14.29 -5.57 -0.14
N GLY A 57 -14.32 -4.56 0.73
CA GLY A 57 -15.51 -4.10 1.43
C GLY A 57 -16.53 -3.45 0.50
N GLN A 58 -16.07 -2.79 -0.57
CA GLN A 58 -16.96 -2.27 -1.61
C GLN A 58 -17.56 -3.40 -2.45
N GLU A 59 -16.80 -4.45 -2.78
CA GLU A 59 -17.33 -5.59 -3.56
C GLU A 59 -18.46 -6.34 -2.84
N LYS A 60 -18.38 -6.51 -1.51
CA LYS A 60 -19.43 -7.19 -0.72
C LYS A 60 -20.75 -6.41 -0.62
N ASN A 61 -20.75 -5.10 -0.81
CA ASN A 61 -21.96 -4.29 -0.79
C ASN A 61 -22.76 -4.34 -2.10
N TYR A 62 -22.22 -4.93 -3.17
CA TYR A 62 -22.90 -5.09 -4.46
C TYR A 62 -23.53 -6.48 -4.67
N THR A 63 -23.41 -7.39 -3.70
CA THR A 63 -23.95 -8.76 -3.79
C THR A 63 -25.09 -9.03 -2.80
N THR A 64 -25.95 -8.05 -2.52
CA THR A 64 -27.31 -8.36 -2.04
C THR A 64 -28.18 -8.68 -3.25
N HIS A 65 -28.24 -9.96 -3.58
CA HIS A 65 -29.27 -10.55 -4.44
C HIS A 65 -30.48 -10.96 -3.61
#